data_AF-A0A151JW40-F1
#
_entry.id   AF-A0A151JW40-F1
#
_cell.length_a   1.000
_cell.length_b   1.000
_cell.length_c   1.000
_cell.angle_alpha   90.00
_cell.angle_beta   90.00
_cell.angle_gamma   90.00
#
_symmetry.space_group_name_H-M   'P 1'
#
loop_
_entity.id
_entity.type
_entity.pdbx_description
1 polymer ?
#
loop_
_entity_poly.entity_id
_entity_poly.type
_entity_poly.pdbx_seq_one_letter_code
_entity_poly.pdbx_strand_id
1 'polypeptide(L)'
;MDTLGLVAVSEPHSIRGGCWLFSSDVPPMAALAWQYSNVPCSPLFRGEGFVAVEWGELVVFSCYFSPNLPDAEFERGLCDRDLGARVQSQISTRAP
;
A
#
# COMPACT_ATOMS: atom_id res chain seq x y z
N MET A 1 5.53 25.32 8.58
CA MET A 1 4.55 24.72 7.65
C MET A 1 4.98 23.27 7.61
N ASP A 2 4.39 22.45 8.46
CA ASP A 2 4.94 21.12 8.69
C ASP A 2 3.81 20.16 8.39
N THR A 3 3.63 19.85 7.10
CA THR A 3 2.68 18.83 6.66
C THR A 3 3.45 17.82 5.85
N LEU A 4 3.88 16.74 6.50
CA LEU A 4 3.96 15.50 5.78
C LEU A 4 2.68 14.74 6.07
N GLY A 5 2.08 14.25 5.01
CA GLY A 5 0.98 13.30 5.06
C GLY A 5 1.53 11.91 4.78
N LEU A 6 0.65 11.02 4.37
CA LEU A 6 1.02 9.68 3.97
C LEU A 6 1.80 9.69 2.62
N VAL A 7 2.86 8.88 2.52
CA VAL A 7 3.68 8.69 1.31
C VAL A 7 3.65 7.23 0.89
N ALA A 8 3.33 6.98 -0.38
CA ALA A 8 3.46 5.67 -1.02
C ALA A 8 4.78 5.60 -1.81
N VAL A 9 5.55 4.53 -1.63
CA VAL A 9 6.89 4.35 -2.21
C VAL A 9 6.96 3.00 -2.91
N SER A 10 7.34 3.00 -4.19
CA SER A 10 7.68 1.79 -4.93
C SER A 10 9.20 1.59 -4.96
N GLU A 11 9.65 0.34 -4.87
CA GLU A 11 11.06 -0.07 -4.83
C GLU A 11 11.91 0.72 -3.81
N PRO A 12 11.54 0.72 -2.52
CA PRO A 12 12.28 1.46 -1.50
C PRO A 12 13.72 0.94 -1.36
N HIS A 13 14.70 1.83 -1.55
CA HIS A 13 16.11 1.50 -1.36
C HIS A 13 16.44 1.08 0.09
N SER A 14 15.81 1.73 1.08
CA SER A 14 15.94 1.36 2.49
C SER A 14 14.74 1.85 3.29
N ILE A 15 14.29 1.06 4.27
CA ILE A 15 13.21 1.42 5.20
C ILE A 15 13.82 1.58 6.60
N ARG A 16 13.62 2.74 7.23
CA ARG A 16 14.18 3.07 8.56
C ARG A 16 13.18 3.87 9.40
N GLY A 17 13.08 3.52 10.69
CA GLY A 17 12.20 4.20 11.64
C GLY A 17 10.84 3.52 11.84
N GLY A 18 10.07 3.97 12.83
CA GLY A 18 8.85 3.30 13.28
C GLY A 18 7.58 3.61 12.50
N CYS A 19 7.60 4.57 11.57
CA CYS A 19 6.41 5.04 10.86
C CYS A 19 6.34 4.51 9.42
N TRP A 20 6.60 3.22 9.26
CA TRP A 20 6.61 2.54 7.97
C TRP A 20 5.81 1.24 8.03
N LEU A 21 5.14 0.95 6.91
CA LEU A 21 4.62 -0.37 6.58
C LEU A 21 5.15 -0.73 5.19
N PHE A 22 5.51 -1.98 4.96
CA PHE A 22 6.16 -2.39 3.71
C PHE A 22 5.66 -3.76 3.29
N SER A 23 5.79 -4.09 2.01
CA SER A 23 5.37 -5.37 1.44
C SER A 23 6.20 -6.54 1.99
N SER A 24 5.73 -7.77 1.85
CA SER A 24 6.39 -8.97 2.42
C SER A 24 7.63 -9.44 1.64
N ASP A 25 7.94 -8.81 0.52
CA ASP A 25 9.10 -9.12 -0.32
C ASP A 25 10.43 -8.87 0.40
N VAL A 26 11.49 -9.54 -0.06
CA VAL A 26 12.87 -9.35 0.41
C VAL A 26 13.79 -9.14 -0.81
N PRO A 27 14.24 -7.90 -1.09
CA PRO A 27 13.88 -6.65 -0.40
C PRO A 27 12.42 -6.23 -0.65
N PRO A 28 11.82 -5.37 0.19
CA PRO A 28 10.46 -4.88 -0.02
C PRO A 28 10.30 -4.13 -1.34
N MET A 29 9.20 -4.39 -2.05
CA MET A 29 8.90 -3.79 -3.35
C MET A 29 7.93 -2.60 -3.24
N ALA A 30 7.18 -2.50 -2.15
CA ALA A 30 6.26 -1.39 -1.89
C ALA A 30 6.28 -1.00 -0.40
N ALA A 31 6.05 0.28 -0.11
CA ALA A 31 6.01 0.80 1.24
C ALA A 31 5.09 2.02 1.40
N LEU A 32 4.56 2.19 2.61
CA LEU A 32 3.83 3.35 3.08
C LEU A 32 4.56 3.94 4.29
N ALA A 33 4.74 5.26 4.29
CA ALA A 33 5.30 6.00 5.40
C ALA A 33 4.38 7.15 5.81
N TRP A 34 4.18 7.36 7.11
CA TRP A 34 3.31 8.43 7.61
C TRP A 34 3.98 9.17 8.77
N GLN A 35 4.17 10.48 8.67
CA GLN A 35 4.64 11.30 9.79
C GLN A 35 4.01 12.68 9.68
N TYR A 36 4.02 13.46 10.76
CA TYR A 36 3.61 14.87 10.74
C TYR A 36 2.16 15.13 10.27
N SER A 37 1.26 14.17 10.52
CA SER A 37 -0.18 14.22 10.21
C SER A 37 -1.01 14.00 11.48
N ASN A 38 -2.09 14.77 11.64
CA ASN A 38 -3.09 14.56 12.70
C ASN A 38 -4.16 13.51 12.34
N VAL A 39 -4.18 13.06 11.08
CA VAL A 39 -5.07 12.00 10.63
C VAL A 39 -4.55 10.65 11.15
N PRO A 40 -5.36 9.86 11.88
CA PRO A 40 -4.97 8.53 12.34
C PRO A 40 -4.55 7.64 11.18
N CYS A 41 -3.48 6.88 11.39
CA CYS A 41 -2.97 5.92 10.42
C CYS A 41 -2.75 4.57 11.10
N SER A 42 -3.38 3.52 10.59
CA SER A 42 -3.27 2.15 11.09
C SER A 42 -2.88 1.20 9.96
N PRO A 43 -1.96 0.24 10.20
CA PRO A 43 -1.73 -0.86 9.28
C PRO A 43 -3.02 -1.63 9.01
N LEU A 44 -3.35 -1.83 7.73
CA LEU A 44 -4.50 -2.64 7.33
C LEU A 44 -4.06 -3.98 6.77
N PHE A 45 -3.11 -3.97 5.83
CA PHE A 45 -2.68 -5.18 5.15
C PHE A 45 -1.24 -5.11 4.61
N ARG A 46 -0.58 -6.27 4.53
CA ARG A 46 0.74 -6.47 3.92
C ARG A 46 0.77 -7.75 3.11
N GLY A 47 1.17 -7.66 1.84
CA GLY A 47 1.34 -8.81 0.93
C GLY A 47 2.55 -8.67 0.03
N GLU A 48 2.70 -9.59 -0.92
CA GLU A 48 3.78 -9.58 -1.91
C GLU A 48 3.53 -8.48 -2.95
N GLY A 49 4.47 -7.55 -3.11
CA GLY A 49 4.37 -6.44 -4.07
C GLY A 49 3.45 -5.29 -3.65
N PHE A 50 2.73 -5.38 -2.52
CA PHE A 50 1.83 -4.30 -2.09
C PHE A 50 1.58 -4.26 -0.57
N VAL A 51 1.06 -3.11 -0.11
CA VAL A 51 0.79 -2.80 1.29
C VAL A 51 -0.35 -1.78 1.40
N ALA A 52 -1.11 -1.81 2.49
CA ALA A 52 -2.24 -0.92 2.73
C ALA A 52 -2.32 -0.42 4.17
N VAL A 53 -2.77 0.83 4.33
CA VAL A 53 -3.10 1.45 5.62
C VAL A 53 -4.48 2.07 5.55
N GLU A 54 -5.15 2.17 6.70
CA GLU A 54 -6.25 3.12 6.87
C GLU A 54 -5.66 4.48 7.23
N TRP A 55 -6.17 5.53 6.60
CA TRP A 55 -5.76 6.92 6.84
C TRP A 55 -7.01 7.80 6.95
N GLY A 56 -7.52 7.94 8.17
CA GLY A 56 -8.85 8.49 8.41
C GLY A 56 -9.91 7.63 7.71
N GLU A 57 -10.73 8.26 6.87
CA GLU A 57 -11.77 7.58 6.09
C GLU A 57 -11.23 6.87 4.84
N LEU A 58 -9.96 7.08 4.48
CA LEU A 58 -9.35 6.52 3.27
C LEU A 58 -8.65 5.19 3.56
N VAL A 59 -8.65 4.30 2.57
CA VAL A 59 -7.69 3.20 2.51
C VAL A 59 -6.69 3.54 1.42
N VAL A 60 -5.40 3.57 1.77
CA VAL A 60 -4.34 3.91 0.84
C VAL A 60 -3.45 2.71 0.64
N PHE A 61 -3.18 2.43 -0.64
CA PHE A 61 -2.33 1.33 -1.09
C PHE A 61 -1.04 1.87 -1.67
N SER A 62 0.05 1.16 -1.41
CA SER A 62 1.27 1.23 -2.22
C SER A 62 1.49 -0.13 -2.86
N CYS A 63 1.84 -0.14 -4.15
CA CYS A 63 2.17 -1.34 -4.88
C CYS A 63 3.31 -1.06 -5.87
N TYR A 64 3.92 -2.12 -6.35
CA TYR A 64 4.85 -2.06 -7.48
C TYR A 64 4.53 -3.17 -8.48
N PHE A 65 4.45 -2.76 -9.73
CA PHE A 65 4.45 -3.66 -10.87
C PHE A 65 5.63 -3.28 -11.75
N SER A 66 6.43 -4.28 -12.13
CA SER A 66 7.58 -4.06 -13.01
C SER A 66 7.12 -3.45 -14.33
N PRO A 67 7.81 -2.41 -14.85
CA PRO A 67 7.49 -1.85 -16.16
C PRO A 67 7.75 -2.83 -17.31
N ASN A 68 8.47 -3.92 -17.05
CA ASN A 68 8.76 -4.98 -18.02
C ASN A 68 7.71 -6.11 -17.99
N LEU A 69 6.71 -6.00 -17.12
CA LEU A 69 5.66 -6.99 -16.99
C LEU A 69 4.72 -6.89 -18.22
N PRO A 70 4.34 -8.00 -18.88
CA PRO A 70 3.38 -7.94 -19.97
C PRO A 70 2.03 -7.39 -19.51
N ASP A 71 1.33 -6.64 -20.36
CA ASP A 71 0.04 -6.00 -20.02
C ASP A 71 -0.97 -6.98 -19.42
N ALA A 72 -1.08 -8.19 -19.97
CA ALA A 72 -1.97 -9.23 -19.46
C ALA A 72 -1.62 -9.67 -18.03
N GLU A 73 -0.34 -9.66 -17.67
CA GLU A 73 0.08 -9.95 -16.30
C GLU A 73 -0.14 -8.78 -15.36
N PHE A 74 -0.06 -7.54 -15.87
CA PHE A 74 -0.29 -6.33 -15.11
C PHE A 74 -1.77 -6.18 -14.77
N GLU A 75 -2.64 -6.35 -15.77
CA GLU A 75 -4.10 -6.36 -15.58
C GLU A 75 -4.54 -7.51 -14.67
N ARG A 76 -3.97 -8.70 -14.84
CA ARG A 76 -4.18 -9.81 -13.90
C ARG A 76 -3.66 -9.47 -12.50
N GLY A 77 -2.55 -8.73 -12.40
CA GLY A 77 -2.05 -8.20 -11.13
C GLY A 77 -3.07 -7.29 -10.42
N LEU A 78 -3.71 -6.40 -11.17
CA LEU A 78 -4.74 -5.48 -10.66
C LEU A 78 -6.05 -6.20 -10.30
N CYS A 79 -6.47 -7.16 -11.11
CA CYS A 79 -7.76 -7.85 -10.98
C CYS A 79 -7.71 -9.10 -10.09
N ASP A 80 -6.65 -9.89 -10.18
CA ASP A 80 -6.58 -11.31 -9.76
C ASP A 80 -5.55 -11.53 -8.63
N ARG A 81 -4.42 -10.79 -8.62
CA ARG A 81 -3.46 -10.84 -7.51
C ARG A 81 -3.84 -9.83 -6.43
N ASP A 82 -4.80 -10.23 -5.62
CA ASP A 82 -5.06 -9.73 -4.27
C ASP A 82 -5.51 -8.25 -4.14
N LEU A 83 -5.01 -7.29 -4.90
CA LEU A 83 -5.30 -5.87 -4.68
C LEU A 83 -6.78 -5.55 -4.94
N GLY A 84 -7.31 -5.87 -6.13
CA GLY A 84 -8.72 -5.63 -6.46
C GLY A 84 -9.69 -6.38 -5.55
N ALA A 85 -9.44 -7.67 -5.30
CA ALA A 85 -10.26 -8.48 -4.39
C ALA A 85 -10.22 -7.97 -2.93
N ARG A 86 -9.06 -7.51 -2.44
CA ARG A 86 -8.91 -6.97 -1.08
C ARG A 86 -9.51 -5.58 -0.97
N VAL A 87 -9.38 -4.72 -1.98
CA VAL A 87 -10.10 -3.44 -2.07
C VAL A 87 -11.60 -3.70 -1.99
N GLN A 88 -12.12 -4.64 -2.77
CA GLN A 88 -13.55 -4.97 -2.76
C GLN A 88 -14.00 -5.54 -1.40
N SER A 89 -13.20 -6.42 -0.78
CA SER A 89 -13.49 -6.95 0.56
C SER A 89 -13.57 -5.84 1.61
N GLN A 90 -12.67 -4.85 1.56
CA GLN A 90 -12.63 -3.72 2.50
C GLN A 90 -13.82 -2.77 2.32
N ILE A 91 -14.21 -2.51 1.06
CA ILE A 91 -15.44 -1.76 0.74
C ILE A 91 -16.66 -2.50 1.29
N SER A 92 -16.71 -3.83 1.12
CA SER A 92 -17.86 -4.64 1.55
C SER A 92 -17.99 -4.75 3.07
N THR A 93 -16.90 -4.71 3.84
CA THR A 93 -16.93 -4.67 5.32
C THR A 93 -17.27 -3.30 5.89
N ARG A 94 -17.24 -2.24 5.07
CA ARG A 94 -17.57 -0.86 5.45
C ARG A 94 -18.97 -0.43 4.98
N ALA A 95 -19.71 -1.28 4.28
CA ALA A 95 -21.11 -1.02 3.94
C ALA A 95 -21.99 -1.11 5.22
N PRO A 96 -22.94 -0.18 5.43
CA PRO A 96 -23.79 -0.15 6.62
C PRO A 96 -24.74 -1.36 6.72
#